data_AF-A0A9W4WCD5-F1
#
_entry.id   AF-A0A9W4WCD5-F1
#
_cell.length_a   1.000
_cell.length_b   1.000
_cell.length_c   1.000
_cell.angle_alpha   90.00
_cell.angle_beta   90.00
_cell.angle_gamma   90.00
#
_symmetry.space_group_name_H-M   'P 1'
#
loop_
_entity.id
_entity.type
_entity.pdbx_description
1 polymer ?
#
loop_
_entity_poly.entity_id
_entity_poly.type
_entity_poly.pdbx_seq_one_letter_code
_entity_poly.pdbx_strand_id
1 'polypeptide(L)'
;MPPGKLSSQAGHAYTDALWAAYDQDPELALRYRREGAGGSKVTLKAKNLAALERARRECEEAGVPHALIIDRDHVLLPHFTGDPVATALGVIGTKAELRPLMKRFQVV
;
A
#
# COMPACT_ATOMS: atom_id res chain seq x y z
N MET A 1 12.66 -9.15 2.78
CA MET A 1 12.18 -8.94 4.16
C MET A 1 11.70 -10.28 4.72
N PRO A 2 11.97 -10.61 5.99
CA PRO A 2 11.41 -11.79 6.64
C PRO A 2 9.89 -11.65 6.80
N PRO A 3 9.13 -12.75 6.93
CA PRO A 3 7.66 -12.73 6.95
C PRO A 3 7.06 -11.77 7.99
N GLY A 4 7.60 -11.71 9.21
CA GLY A 4 7.09 -10.83 10.26
C GLY A 4 7.29 -9.33 9.98
N LYS A 5 8.37 -8.97 9.29
CA LYS A 5 8.56 -7.58 8.86
C LYS A 5 7.67 -7.27 7.65
N LEU A 6 7.48 -8.22 6.74
CA LEU A 6 6.57 -8.04 5.62
C LEU A 6 5.12 -7.83 6.09
N SER A 7 4.65 -8.59 7.08
CA SER A 7 3.31 -8.45 7.64
C SER A 7 3.09 -7.10 8.33
N SER A 8 4.07 -6.62 9.10
CA SER A 8 3.99 -5.30 9.74
C SER A 8 3.96 -4.16 8.72
N GLN A 9 4.81 -4.19 7.69
CA GLN A 9 4.80 -3.16 6.65
C GLN A 9 3.51 -3.17 5.81
N ALA A 10 2.96 -4.36 5.51
CA ALA A 10 1.65 -4.48 4.90
C ALA A 10 0.54 -3.92 5.82
N GLY A 11 0.61 -4.19 7.13
CA GLY A 11 -0.30 -3.64 8.13
C GLY A 11 -0.33 -2.11 8.17
N HIS A 12 0.85 -1.47 8.14
CA HIS A 12 0.98 -0.02 8.00
C HIS A 12 0.34 0.47 6.71
N ALA A 13 0.68 -0.14 5.57
CA ALA A 13 0.13 0.22 4.27
C ALA A 13 -1.40 0.15 4.23
N TYR A 14 -2.01 -0.89 4.80
CA TYR A 14 -3.47 -1.02 4.84
C TYR A 14 -4.14 0.07 5.67
N THR A 15 -3.52 0.47 6.77
CA THR A 15 -4.10 1.43 7.71
C THR A 15 -3.94 2.84 7.19
N ASP A 16 -2.74 3.19 6.73
CA ASP A 16 -2.44 4.55 6.26
C ASP A 16 -3.16 4.85 4.95
N ALA A 17 -3.33 3.87 4.05
CA ALA A 17 -4.15 4.06 2.85
C ALA A 17 -5.65 4.21 3.18
N LEU A 18 -6.13 3.63 4.28
CA LEU A 18 -7.49 3.85 4.76
C LEU A 18 -7.69 5.27 5.27
N TRP A 19 -6.71 5.80 6.01
CA TRP A 19 -6.75 7.19 6.44
C TRP A 19 -6.61 8.16 5.26
N ALA A 20 -5.70 7.90 4.32
CA ALA A 20 -5.61 8.68 3.09
C ALA A 20 -6.93 8.68 2.31
N ALA A 21 -7.59 7.52 2.20
CA ALA A 21 -8.91 7.45 1.60
C ALA A 21 -9.96 8.22 2.41
N TYR A 22 -9.93 8.14 3.74
CA TYR A 22 -10.89 8.86 4.58
C TYR A 22 -10.73 10.38 4.46
N ASP A 23 -9.50 10.88 4.39
CA ASP A 23 -9.22 12.30 4.24
C ASP A 23 -9.58 12.83 2.84
N GLN A 24 -9.43 11.99 1.80
CA GLN A 24 -9.68 12.37 0.40
C GLN A 24 -11.14 12.13 -0.05
N ASP A 25 -11.73 11.00 0.33
CA ASP A 25 -13.08 10.53 -0.01
C ASP A 25 -13.64 9.66 1.15
N PRO A 26 -14.26 10.29 2.17
CA PRO A 26 -14.81 9.59 3.31
C PRO A 26 -15.85 8.52 2.93
N GLU A 27 -16.62 8.73 1.86
CA GLU A 27 -17.63 7.78 1.41
C GLU A 27 -16.99 6.50 0.87
N LEU A 28 -15.92 6.62 0.07
CA LEU A 28 -15.15 5.47 -0.38
C LEU A 28 -14.58 4.66 0.80
N ALA A 29 -13.99 5.35 1.79
CA ALA A 29 -13.43 4.70 2.97
C ALA A 29 -14.50 3.97 3.81
N LEU A 30 -15.64 4.63 4.03
CA LEU A 30 -16.76 4.05 4.77
C LEU A 30 -17.38 2.86 4.02
N ARG A 31 -17.60 3.00 2.72
CA ARG A 31 -18.10 1.92 1.86
C ARG A 31 -17.16 0.73 1.90
N TYR A 32 -15.86 0.94 1.69
CA TYR A 32 -14.85 -0.13 1.78
C TYR A 32 -14.91 -0.87 3.13
N ARG A 33 -15.06 -0.15 4.24
CA ARG A 33 -15.01 -0.72 5.58
C ARG A 33 -16.33 -1.34 6.05
N ARG A 34 -17.48 -0.77 5.66
CA ARG A 34 -18.80 -1.10 6.20
C ARG A 34 -19.71 -1.83 5.21
N GLU A 35 -19.58 -1.58 3.91
CA GLU A 35 -20.57 -1.99 2.92
C GLU A 35 -19.96 -2.89 1.83
N GLY A 36 -20.35 -4.17 1.84
CA GLY A 36 -20.15 -5.12 0.73
C GLY A 36 -18.74 -5.69 0.55
N ALA A 37 -17.68 -4.89 0.68
CA ALA A 37 -16.30 -5.36 0.47
C ALA A 37 -15.66 -5.98 1.74
N GLY A 38 -16.27 -5.76 2.91
CA GLY A 38 -15.82 -6.31 4.20
C GLY A 38 -14.40 -5.86 4.61
N GLY A 39 -13.85 -4.81 3.99
CA GLY A 39 -12.46 -4.43 4.14
C GLY A 39 -11.48 -5.47 3.58
N SER A 40 -11.83 -6.14 2.48
CA SER A 40 -10.97 -7.09 1.76
C SER A 40 -9.59 -6.48 1.46
N LYS A 41 -8.55 -7.28 1.62
CA LYS A 41 -7.15 -6.87 1.43
C LYS A 41 -6.45 -7.89 0.55
N VAL A 42 -5.67 -7.40 -0.39
CA VAL A 42 -4.82 -8.23 -1.24
C VAL A 42 -3.40 -7.69 -1.14
N THR A 43 -2.46 -8.56 -0.80
CA THR A 43 -1.03 -8.23 -0.84
C THR A 43 -0.49 -8.58 -2.21
N LEU A 44 0.15 -7.61 -2.85
CA LEU A 44 0.84 -7.80 -4.11
C LEU A 44 2.34 -7.59 -3.92
N LYS A 45 3.14 -8.34 -4.67
CA LYS A 45 4.59 -8.28 -4.63
C LYS A 45 5.11 -7.30 -5.68
N ALA A 46 5.78 -6.25 -5.21
CA ALA A 46 6.67 -5.44 -6.05
C ALA A 46 8.05 -6.12 -6.16
N LYS A 47 8.63 -6.09 -7.37
CA LYS A 47 9.94 -6.71 -7.63
C LYS A 47 11.13 -5.90 -7.09
N ASN A 48 10.96 -4.59 -6.95
CA ASN A 48 11.99 -3.64 -6.49
C ASN A 48 11.35 -2.29 -6.12
N LEU A 49 12.17 -1.39 -5.56
CA LEU A 49 11.77 -0.04 -5.15
C LEU A 49 11.20 0.79 -6.30
N ALA A 50 11.83 0.77 -7.47
CA ALA A 50 11.38 1.52 -8.65
C ALA A 50 9.95 1.15 -9.06
N ALA A 51 9.53 -0.11 -8.87
CA ALA A 51 8.16 -0.54 -9.14
C ALA A 51 7.14 0.03 -8.13
N LEU A 52 7.52 0.15 -6.85
CA LEU A 52 6.69 0.80 -5.83
C LEU A 52 6.54 2.30 -6.11
N GLU A 53 7.65 2.99 -6.37
CA GLU A 53 7.65 4.42 -6.67
C GLU A 53 6.85 4.75 -7.93
N ARG A 54 6.97 3.92 -8.96
CA ARG A 54 6.15 4.04 -10.16
C ARG A 54 4.67 3.89 -9.85
N ALA A 55 4.28 2.88 -9.07
CA ALA A 55 2.88 2.71 -8.68
C ALA A 55 2.36 3.90 -7.86
N ARG A 56 3.18 4.44 -6.94
CA ARG A 56 2.83 5.64 -6.18
C ARG A 56 2.53 6.83 -7.10
N ARG A 57 3.40 7.10 -8.07
CA ARG A 57 3.18 8.18 -9.06
C ARG A 57 1.92 7.96 -9.88
N GLU A 58 1.67 6.74 -10.35
CA GLU A 58 0.47 6.44 -11.11
C GLU A 58 -0.81 6.56 -10.25
N CYS A 59 -0.76 6.27 -8.95
CA CYS A 59 -1.87 6.54 -8.03
C CYS A 59 -2.09 8.04 -7.84
N GLU A 60 -1.03 8.82 -7.64
CA GLU A 60 -1.08 10.29 -7.56
C GLU A 60 -1.72 10.90 -8.82
N GLU A 61 -1.23 10.52 -10.00
CA GLU A 61 -1.72 11.00 -11.30
C GLU A 61 -3.19 10.64 -11.54
N ALA A 62 -3.63 9.48 -11.03
CA ALA A 62 -5.01 9.00 -11.14
C ALA A 62 -5.93 9.53 -10.02
N GLY A 63 -5.41 10.28 -9.05
CA GLY A 63 -6.18 10.72 -7.88
C GLY A 63 -6.66 9.57 -7.00
N VAL A 64 -5.95 8.44 -6.99
CA VAL A 64 -6.32 7.26 -6.18
C VAL A 64 -5.70 7.39 -4.79
N PRO A 65 -6.49 7.27 -3.70
CA PRO A 65 -5.97 7.31 -2.34
C PRO A 65 -4.90 6.23 -2.10
N HIS A 66 -3.75 6.66 -1.59
CA HIS A 66 -2.59 5.80 -1.39
C HIS A 66 -1.69 6.29 -0.26
N ALA A 67 -0.84 5.40 0.26
CA ALA A 67 0.15 5.72 1.28
C ALA A 67 1.45 4.95 1.04
N LEU A 68 2.57 5.67 0.88
CA LEU A 68 3.90 5.07 0.81
C LEU A 68 4.47 4.90 2.22
N ILE A 69 4.75 3.66 2.59
CA ILE A 69 5.35 3.34 3.89
C ILE A 69 6.86 3.42 3.77
N ILE A 70 7.46 4.22 4.65
CA ILE A 70 8.90 4.38 4.80
C ILE A 70 9.29 3.86 6.17
N ASP A 71 9.96 2.71 6.21
CA ASP A 71 10.58 2.20 7.43
C ASP A 71 11.86 2.99 7.70
N ARG A 72 12.05 3.44 8.93
CA ARG A 72 13.21 4.21 9.39
C ARG A 72 13.57 3.78 10.82
N ASP A 73 14.82 4.02 11.21
CA ASP A 73 15.38 3.81 12.56
C ASP A 73 15.42 2.35 13.05
N HIS A 74 14.69 1.45 12.40
CA HIS A 74 14.69 0.03 12.71
C HIS A 74 15.87 -0.69 12.06
N VAL A 75 16.75 -1.26 12.89
CA VAL A 75 17.90 -2.05 12.44
C VAL A 75 17.56 -3.54 12.48
N LEU A 76 17.60 -4.19 11.32
CA LEU A 76 17.40 -5.62 11.14
C LEU A 76 18.27 -6.10 9.98
N LEU A 77 19.55 -6.30 10.25
CA LEU A 77 20.51 -6.74 9.23
C LEU A 77 20.15 -8.15 8.71
N PRO A 78 20.33 -8.43 7.41
CA PRO A 78 20.86 -7.55 6.36
C PRO A 78 19.79 -6.70 5.67
N HIS A 79 18.53 -6.72 6.15
CA HIS A 79 17.39 -6.16 5.44
C HIS A 79 17.14 -4.67 5.72
N PHE A 80 17.48 -4.20 6.92
CA PHE A 80 17.31 -2.83 7.35
C PHE A 80 18.54 -2.38 8.13
N THR A 81 19.14 -1.28 7.68
CA THR A 81 20.31 -0.65 8.31
C THR A 81 19.93 0.47 9.28
N GLY A 82 18.63 0.80 9.37
CA GLY A 82 18.11 2.00 10.04
C GLY A 82 17.89 3.17 9.08
N ASP A 83 18.47 3.12 7.88
CA ASP A 83 18.24 4.13 6.84
C ASP A 83 16.77 4.11 6.35
N PRO A 84 16.20 5.27 5.98
CA PRO A 84 14.86 5.33 5.42
C PRO A 84 14.74 4.51 4.13
N VAL A 85 13.85 3.53 4.12
CA VAL A 85 13.58 2.70 2.95
C VAL A 85 12.08 2.59 2.73
N ALA A 86 11.63 2.81 1.49
CA ALA A 86 10.24 2.55 1.15
C ALA A 86 9.99 1.03 1.09
N THR A 87 9.02 0.56 1.86
CA THR A 87 8.80 -0.87 2.11
C THR A 87 7.49 -1.39 1.54
N ALA A 88 6.46 -0.54 1.49
CA ALA A 88 5.14 -0.90 1.03
C ALA A 88 4.39 0.31 0.47
N LEU A 89 3.41 0.04 -0.39
CA LEU A 89 2.45 1.02 -0.88
C LEU A 89 1.05 0.50 -0.59
N GLY A 90 0.29 1.23 0.21
CA GLY A 90 -1.13 0.99 0.39
C GLY A 90 -1.93 1.76 -0.65
N VAL A 91 -3.01 1.17 -1.16
CA VAL A 91 -3.89 1.80 -2.15
C VAL A 91 -5.32 1.39 -1.87
N ILE A 92 -6.26 2.34 -1.93
CA ILE A 92 -7.71 2.09 -1.80
C ILE A 92 -8.44 2.65 -3.01
N GLY A 93 -9.38 1.87 -3.51
CA GLY A 93 -10.22 2.21 -4.64
C GLY A 93 -11.11 1.05 -5.04
N THR A 94 -11.96 1.28 -6.03
CA THR A 94 -12.75 0.24 -6.68
C THR A 94 -11.87 -0.69 -7.50
N LYS A 95 -12.36 -1.89 -7.78
CA LYS A 95 -11.67 -2.84 -8.66
C LYS A 95 -11.38 -2.25 -10.05
N ALA A 96 -12.27 -1.40 -10.57
CA ALA A 96 -12.11 -0.75 -11.87
C ALA A 96 -10.94 0.24 -11.86
N GLU A 97 -10.81 1.05 -10.81
CA GLU A 97 -9.72 2.01 -10.64
C GLU A 97 -8.38 1.31 -10.40
N LEU A 98 -8.35 0.29 -9.54
CA LEU A 98 -7.10 -0.35 -9.14
C LEU A 98 -6.53 -1.32 -10.18
N ARG A 99 -7.38 -2.02 -10.95
CA ARG A 99 -6.92 -3.01 -11.93
C ARG A 99 -5.89 -2.47 -12.94
N PRO A 100 -6.07 -1.32 -13.61
CA PRO A 100 -5.07 -0.81 -14.55
C PRO A 100 -3.73 -0.49 -13.89
N LEU A 101 -3.74 -0.03 -12.64
CA LEU A 101 -2.54 0.34 -11.87
C LEU A 101 -1.81 -0.90 -11.31
N MET A 102 -2.56 -1.92 -10.90
CA MET A 102 -2.05 -3.03 -10.10
C MET A 102 -1.81 -4.33 -10.89
N LYS A 103 -2.35 -4.47 -12.11
CA LYS A 103 -2.31 -5.74 -12.90
C LYS A 103 -0.92 -6.33 -13.17
N ARG A 104 0.15 -5.53 -13.05
CA ARG A 104 1.54 -5.93 -13.29
C ARG A 104 2.20 -6.60 -12.09
N PHE A 105 1.59 -6.52 -10.92
CA PHE A 105 2.11 -7.13 -9.70
C PHE A 105 1.54 -8.53 -9.49
N GLN A 106 2.31 -9.39 -8.82
CA GLN A 106 1.90 -10.76 -8.52
C GLN A 106 1.29 -10.83 -7.12
N VAL A 107 0.28 -11.69 -6.92
CA VAL A 107 -0.23 -11.97 -5.58
C VAL A 107 0.81 -12.73 -4.76
N VAL A 108 0.86 -12.46 -3.45
CA VAL A 108 1.73 -13.17 -2.48
C VAL A 108 1.00 -14.37 -1.89
#